data_AF-A0A0B3XL88-F1
#
_entry.id   AF-A0A0B3XL88-F1
#
_cell.length_a   1.000
_cell.length_b   1.000
_cell.length_c   1.000
_cell.angle_alpha   90.00
_cell.angle_beta   90.00
_cell.angle_gamma   90.00
#
_symmetry.space_group_name_H-M   'P 1'
#
loop_
_entity.id
_entity.type
_entity.pdbx_description
1 polymer ?
#
loop_
_entity_poly.entity_id
_entity_poly.type
_entity_poly.pdbx_seq_one_letter_code
_entity_poly.pdbx_strand_id
1 'polypeptide(L)'
;MWQQSDHAKAMAHADDKTVLANFDNVSITHFTQNARFFKNDGKFFAELTEAGGTNIYPITYVFGHFPLQQYLIETQAGNLQVFPFAWDARDKSKGGQRWYPNYPSEDITPIDRLHWKQPMQNWNGMCADCHSSGLKRNFDTKTLTFDSQFDEINVSCASCHGDMASHYAANTQSAKRT
;
A
#
# COMPACT_ATOMS: atom_id res chain seq x y z
N MET A 1 20.27 -12.17 -1.06
CA MET A 1 19.39 -12.46 0.09
C MET A 1 18.00 -11.94 -0.20
N TRP A 2 16.93 -12.63 0.25
CA TRP A 2 15.52 -12.26 0.01
C TRP A 2 15.19 -10.82 0.44
N GLN A 3 15.77 -10.35 1.56
CA GLN A 3 15.55 -9.01 2.13
C GLN A 3 15.85 -7.84 1.16
N GLN A 4 16.63 -8.07 0.11
CA GLN A 4 16.97 -7.04 -0.88
C GLN A 4 16.14 -7.14 -2.17
N SER A 5 15.31 -8.19 -2.29
CA SER A 5 14.50 -8.47 -3.48
C SER A 5 13.23 -7.62 -3.53
N ASP A 6 12.60 -7.58 -4.70
CA ASP A 6 11.32 -6.89 -4.89
C ASP A 6 10.17 -7.57 -4.13
N HIS A 7 10.27 -8.87 -3.81
CA HIS A 7 9.30 -9.54 -2.94
C HIS A 7 9.28 -8.95 -1.53
N ALA A 8 10.45 -8.73 -0.94
CA ALA A 8 10.58 -8.10 0.38
C ALA A 8 10.13 -6.62 0.37
N LYS A 9 10.20 -5.97 -0.80
CA LYS A 9 9.84 -4.57 -1.03
C LYS A 9 8.47 -4.41 -1.66
N ALA A 10 7.69 -5.48 -1.76
CA ALA A 10 6.37 -5.46 -2.39
C ALA A 10 5.44 -4.50 -1.64
N MET A 11 5.55 -4.47 -0.31
CA MET A 11 4.86 -3.52 0.57
C MET A 11 5.70 -3.28 1.83
N ALA A 12 5.45 -2.16 2.49
CA ALA A 12 6.00 -1.83 3.80
C ALA A 12 5.13 -0.82 4.53
N HIS A 13 5.26 -0.72 5.85
CA HIS A 13 4.72 0.43 6.59
C HIS A 13 5.37 1.72 6.10
N ALA A 14 4.60 2.81 6.04
CA ALA A 14 5.12 4.10 5.65
C ALA A 14 5.97 4.72 6.78
N ASP A 15 7.28 4.78 6.55
CA ASP A 15 8.25 5.42 7.43
C ASP A 15 9.39 6.08 6.61
N ASP A 16 10.31 6.74 7.30
CA ASP A 16 11.43 7.48 6.67
C ASP A 16 12.42 6.61 5.89
N LYS A 17 12.39 5.28 6.05
CA LYS A 17 13.25 4.34 5.34
C LYS A 17 12.55 3.74 4.12
N THR A 18 11.22 3.68 4.12
CA THR A 18 10.44 2.98 3.09
C THR A 18 9.81 3.93 2.07
N VAL A 19 9.47 5.15 2.48
CA VAL A 19 8.92 6.18 1.60
C VAL A 19 10.02 6.81 0.76
N LEU A 20 9.93 6.68 -0.56
CA LEU A 20 10.83 7.34 -1.52
C LEU A 20 10.26 8.65 -2.05
N ALA A 21 8.95 8.88 -1.89
CA ALA A 21 8.31 10.05 -2.45
C ALA A 21 8.58 11.33 -1.66
N ASN A 22 8.45 12.45 -2.36
CA ASN A 22 8.54 13.76 -1.76
C ASN A 22 7.24 14.12 -1.01
N PHE A 23 7.33 14.24 0.32
CA PHE A 23 6.27 14.72 1.22
C PHE A 23 6.64 16.08 1.86
N ASP A 24 7.45 16.90 1.20
CA ASP A 24 7.84 18.24 1.67
C ASP A 24 6.79 19.30 1.27
N ASN A 25 5.54 19.04 1.61
CA ASN A 25 4.39 19.91 1.34
C ASN A 25 4.20 20.24 -0.15
N VAL A 26 4.29 19.22 -1.01
CA VAL A 26 4.15 19.36 -2.47
C VAL A 26 2.71 19.11 -2.92
N SER A 27 2.27 19.83 -3.95
CA SER A 27 0.93 19.69 -4.51
C SER A 27 0.96 19.32 -5.99
N ILE A 28 -0.03 18.55 -6.42
CA ILE A 28 -0.30 18.22 -7.82
C ILE A 28 -1.78 18.41 -8.09
N THR A 29 -2.10 18.88 -9.31
CA THR A 29 -3.47 18.96 -9.80
C THR A 29 -3.60 18.09 -11.04
N HIS A 30 -4.67 17.32 -11.09
CA HIS A 30 -5.05 16.50 -12.24
C HIS A 30 -6.54 16.64 -12.47
N PHE A 31 -6.93 17.31 -13.57
CA PHE A 31 -8.32 17.69 -13.84
C PHE A 31 -9.02 18.31 -12.61
N THR A 32 -10.02 17.61 -12.05
CA THR A 32 -10.84 18.07 -10.92
C THR A 32 -10.26 17.70 -9.55
N GLN A 33 -9.16 16.95 -9.53
CA GLN A 33 -8.50 16.50 -8.30
C GLN A 33 -7.27 17.35 -7.99
N ASN A 34 -7.15 17.80 -6.74
CA ASN A 34 -5.93 18.41 -6.21
C ASN A 34 -5.44 17.59 -5.02
N ALA A 35 -4.19 17.15 -5.06
CA ALA A 35 -3.56 16.42 -3.98
C ALA A 35 -2.38 17.19 -3.41
N ARG A 36 -2.24 17.19 -2.08
CA ARG A 36 -1.08 17.73 -1.36
C ARG A 36 -0.49 16.66 -0.46
N PHE A 37 0.82 16.47 -0.54
CA PHE A 37 1.56 15.46 0.20
C PHE A 37 2.48 16.12 1.19
N PHE A 38 2.30 15.80 2.47
CA PHE A 38 3.04 16.43 3.55
C PHE A 38 3.37 15.45 4.67
N LYS A 39 4.42 15.75 5.43
CA LYS A 39 4.78 15.05 6.66
C LYS A 39 4.42 15.92 7.87
N ASN A 40 3.82 15.31 8.89
CA ASN A 40 3.54 15.95 10.19
C ASN A 40 3.85 14.97 11.34
N ASP A 41 4.58 15.41 12.35
CA ASP A 41 4.95 14.60 13.54
C ASP A 41 5.51 13.21 13.20
N GLY A 42 6.40 13.13 12.19
CA GLY A 42 7.00 11.87 11.77
C GLY A 42 6.11 11.00 10.87
N LYS A 43 4.85 11.38 10.62
CA LYS A 43 3.88 10.62 9.82
C LYS A 43 3.62 11.28 8.47
N PHE A 44 3.29 10.46 7.48
CA PHE A 44 3.03 10.89 6.10
C PHE A 44 1.52 11.06 5.87
N PHE A 45 1.14 12.11 5.17
CA PHE A 45 -0.25 12.45 4.89
C PHE A 45 -0.44 12.84 3.43
N ALA A 46 -1.61 12.48 2.90
CA ALA A 46 -2.12 12.99 1.64
C ALA A 46 -3.44 13.72 1.89
N GLU A 47 -3.48 15.00 1.54
CA GLU A 47 -4.71 15.78 1.43
C GLU A 47 -5.21 15.65 -0.02
N LEU A 48 -6.49 15.32 -0.19
CA LEU A 48 -7.14 15.20 -1.49
C LEU A 48 -8.39 16.07 -1.51
N THR A 49 -8.44 16.97 -2.47
CA THR A 49 -9.61 17.77 -2.82
C THR A 49 -10.20 17.24 -4.12
N GLU A 50 -11.45 16.81 -4.06
CA GLU A 50 -12.24 16.38 -5.21
C GLU A 50 -13.74 16.59 -4.92
N ALA A 51 -14.56 16.69 -5.96
CA ALA A 51 -16.03 16.76 -5.82
C ALA A 51 -16.52 17.84 -4.83
N GLY A 52 -15.80 18.96 -4.72
CA GLY A 52 -16.14 20.08 -3.84
C GLY A 52 -15.79 19.90 -2.37
N GLY A 53 -15.06 18.84 -2.00
CA GLY A 53 -14.64 18.58 -0.62
C GLY A 53 -13.16 18.22 -0.50
N THR A 54 -12.58 18.49 0.66
CA THR A 54 -11.17 18.19 0.99
C THR A 54 -11.10 17.22 2.16
N ASN A 55 -10.30 16.18 2.04
CA ASN A 55 -10.06 15.21 3.11
C ASN A 55 -8.56 14.98 3.28
N ILE A 56 -8.13 14.72 4.51
CA ILE A 56 -6.74 14.41 4.84
C ILE A 56 -6.66 12.95 5.28
N TYR A 57 -5.77 12.20 4.66
CA TYR A 57 -5.57 10.78 4.91
C TYR A 57 -4.15 10.51 5.41
N PRO A 58 -3.98 9.82 6.54
CA PRO A 58 -2.69 9.23 6.89
C PRO A 58 -2.32 8.18 5.85
N ILE A 59 -1.08 8.21 5.38
CA ILE A 59 -0.51 7.14 4.57
C ILE A 59 -0.07 6.02 5.51
N THR A 60 -0.68 4.85 5.39
CA THR A 60 -0.41 3.71 6.29
C THR A 60 0.65 2.79 5.72
N TYR A 61 0.63 2.58 4.41
CA TYR A 61 1.55 1.68 3.72
C TYR A 61 2.10 2.29 2.43
N VAL A 62 3.33 1.89 2.14
CA VAL A 62 3.95 1.99 0.83
C VAL A 62 3.66 0.70 0.07
N PHE A 63 3.21 0.84 -1.17
CA PHE A 63 2.89 -0.28 -2.05
C PHE A 63 3.78 -0.24 -3.29
N GLY A 64 4.70 -1.20 -3.39
CA GLY A 64 5.76 -1.22 -4.40
C GLY A 64 7.03 -0.46 -3.96
N HIS A 65 8.00 -0.39 -4.89
CA HIS A 65 9.31 0.22 -4.66
C HIS A 65 9.89 0.84 -5.92
N PHE A 66 10.05 0.04 -6.97
CA PHE A 66 10.59 0.48 -8.27
C PHE A 66 9.87 -0.25 -9.41
N PRO A 67 9.52 0.43 -10.52
CA PRO A 67 9.83 1.83 -10.86
C PRO A 67 8.92 2.87 -10.19
N LEU A 68 7.94 2.44 -9.39
CA LEU A 68 6.96 3.33 -8.78
C LEU A 68 6.62 2.90 -7.35
N GLN A 69 6.11 3.85 -6.56
CA GLN A 69 5.46 3.60 -5.28
C GLN A 69 4.02 4.13 -5.30
N GLN A 70 3.09 3.26 -4.98
CA GLN A 70 1.72 3.61 -4.61
C GLN A 70 1.61 3.70 -3.09
N TYR A 71 0.50 4.24 -2.62
CA TYR A 71 0.26 4.49 -1.21
C TYR A 71 -1.12 4.01 -0.82
N LEU A 72 -1.22 3.36 0.33
CA LEU A 72 -2.51 2.94 0.87
C LEU A 72 -2.97 3.93 1.95
N ILE A 73 -4.26 4.20 1.90
CA ILE A 73 -4.96 5.02 2.89
C ILE A 73 -6.15 4.24 3.44
N GLU A 74 -6.41 4.42 4.71
CA GLU A 74 -7.59 3.86 5.36
C GLU A 74 -8.74 4.87 5.26
N THR A 75 -9.78 4.51 4.50
CA THR A 75 -10.94 5.39 4.30
C THR A 75 -12.02 5.21 5.36
N GLN A 76 -12.09 4.00 5.90
CA GLN A 76 -12.92 3.57 7.02
C GLN A 76 -12.15 2.45 7.74
N ALA A 77 -12.49 2.16 9.00
CA ALA A 77 -11.83 1.10 9.77
C ALA A 77 -11.73 -0.21 8.96
N GLY A 78 -10.50 -0.68 8.78
CA GLY A 78 -10.12 -1.89 8.04
C GLY A 78 -10.15 -1.77 6.51
N ASN A 79 -10.71 -0.70 5.94
CA ASN A 79 -10.88 -0.50 4.51
C ASN A 79 -9.72 0.32 3.91
N LEU A 80 -8.72 -0.39 3.40
CA LEU A 80 -7.57 0.19 2.72
C LEU A 80 -7.85 0.38 1.22
N GLN A 81 -7.62 1.59 0.74
CA GLN A 81 -7.74 1.98 -0.65
C GLN A 81 -6.38 2.41 -1.19
N VAL A 82 -6.13 2.12 -2.47
CA VAL A 82 -4.99 2.67 -3.19
C VAL A 82 -5.26 4.14 -3.49
N PHE A 83 -4.38 5.03 -3.05
CA PHE A 83 -4.49 6.47 -3.31
C PHE A 83 -4.41 6.76 -4.83
N PRO A 84 -5.18 7.72 -5.38
CA PRO A 84 -5.28 7.94 -6.83
C PRO A 84 -4.00 8.49 -7.49
N PHE A 85 -2.95 8.78 -6.73
CA PHE A 85 -1.66 9.25 -7.21
C PHE A 85 -0.54 8.33 -6.74
N ALA A 86 0.43 8.13 -7.61
CA ALA A 86 1.62 7.35 -7.37
C ALA A 86 2.88 8.22 -7.51
N TRP A 87 3.98 7.72 -6.98
CA TRP A 87 5.30 8.31 -7.11
C TRP A 87 6.13 7.53 -8.13
N ASP A 88 6.70 8.23 -9.09
CA ASP A 88 7.68 7.68 -10.02
C ASP A 88 9.06 7.65 -9.34
N ALA A 89 9.51 6.48 -8.94
CA ALA A 89 10.78 6.29 -8.23
C ALA A 89 11.99 6.25 -9.17
N ARG A 90 11.80 6.33 -10.49
CA ARG A 90 12.91 6.37 -11.45
C ARG A 90 13.75 7.63 -11.27
N ASP A 91 14.96 7.61 -11.81
CA ASP A 91 15.84 8.77 -11.81
C ASP A 91 15.21 9.96 -12.55
N LYS A 92 15.55 11.17 -12.12
CA LYS A 92 15.14 12.42 -12.80
C LYS A 92 15.54 12.43 -14.28
N SER A 93 16.70 11.87 -14.63
CA SER A 93 17.17 11.76 -16.02
C SER A 93 16.27 10.89 -16.90
N LYS A 94 15.43 10.03 -16.30
CA LYS A 94 14.43 9.18 -16.96
C LYS A 94 13.00 9.74 -16.79
N GLY A 95 12.85 10.95 -16.28
CA GLY A 95 11.56 11.61 -16.06
C GLY A 95 10.83 11.22 -14.76
N GLY A 96 11.52 10.53 -13.84
CA GLY A 96 10.99 10.17 -12.53
C GLY A 96 11.20 11.23 -11.46
N GLN A 97 11.14 10.80 -10.20
CA GLN A 97 11.12 11.64 -9.00
C GLN A 97 9.96 12.65 -9.00
N ARG A 98 8.76 12.17 -9.31
CA ARG A 98 7.55 13.01 -9.37
C ARG A 98 6.29 12.24 -9.00
N TRP A 99 5.33 12.96 -8.45
CA TRP A 99 3.95 12.49 -8.31
C TRP A 99 3.27 12.46 -9.69
N TYR A 100 2.39 11.49 -9.90
CA TYR A 100 1.56 11.40 -11.08
C TYR A 100 0.23 10.70 -10.78
N PRO A 101 -0.86 11.07 -11.48
CA PRO A 101 -2.15 10.39 -11.35
C PRO A 101 -2.08 8.96 -11.90
N ASN A 102 -2.75 8.01 -11.25
CA ASN A 102 -2.80 6.61 -11.72
C ASN A 102 -3.45 6.49 -13.11
N TYR A 103 -4.40 7.39 -13.41
CA TYR A 103 -5.07 7.50 -14.71
C TYR A 103 -4.76 8.87 -15.35
N PRO A 104 -3.66 8.99 -16.11
CA PRO A 104 -3.15 10.30 -16.57
C PRO A 104 -3.94 10.93 -17.72
N SER A 105 -4.77 10.16 -18.42
CA SER A 105 -5.47 10.63 -19.62
C SER A 105 -6.94 10.96 -19.39
N GLU A 106 -7.46 10.72 -18.19
CA GLU A 106 -8.90 10.78 -17.90
C GLU A 106 -9.16 11.46 -16.55
N ASP A 107 -10.30 12.14 -16.46
CA ASP A 107 -10.83 12.68 -15.20
C ASP A 107 -11.73 11.64 -14.55
N ILE A 108 -11.19 10.91 -13.58
CA ILE A 108 -11.92 9.83 -12.90
C ILE A 108 -12.78 10.43 -11.80
N THR A 109 -14.03 10.74 -12.14
CA THR A 109 -15.01 11.33 -11.22
C THR A 109 -15.55 10.32 -10.18
N PRO A 110 -16.19 10.75 -9.08
CA PRO A 110 -16.72 9.85 -8.05
C PRO A 110 -17.74 8.79 -8.51
N ILE A 111 -18.42 9.03 -9.64
CA ILE A 111 -19.38 8.08 -10.21
C ILE A 111 -18.73 7.05 -11.14
N ASP A 112 -17.45 7.22 -11.45
CA ASP A 112 -16.70 6.31 -12.30
C ASP A 112 -16.35 5.03 -11.53
N ARG A 113 -16.42 3.87 -12.21
CA ARG A 113 -16.03 2.57 -11.65
C ARG A 113 -14.54 2.51 -11.28
N LEU A 114 -13.69 3.31 -11.92
CA LEU A 114 -12.26 3.40 -11.67
C LEU A 114 -11.92 4.34 -10.51
N HIS A 115 -12.90 5.03 -9.94
CA HIS A 115 -12.68 5.95 -8.83
C HIS A 115 -12.01 5.24 -7.65
N TRP A 116 -11.09 5.92 -6.98
CA TRP A 116 -10.22 5.34 -5.96
C TRP A 116 -10.96 4.81 -4.71
N LYS A 117 -12.22 5.19 -4.51
CA LYS A 117 -13.08 4.62 -3.45
C LYS A 117 -13.85 3.37 -3.88
N GLN A 118 -13.80 2.99 -5.16
CA GLN A 118 -14.52 1.84 -5.69
C GLN A 118 -13.85 0.52 -5.30
N PRO A 119 -14.60 -0.59 -5.28
CA PRO A 119 -14.07 -1.90 -4.87
C PRO A 119 -12.83 -2.36 -5.65
N MET A 120 -12.67 -1.95 -6.91
CA MET A 120 -11.49 -2.32 -7.72
C MET A 120 -10.18 -1.72 -7.20
N GLN A 121 -10.26 -0.68 -6.37
CA GLN A 121 -9.10 0.03 -5.80
C GLN A 121 -8.87 -0.38 -4.34
N ASN A 122 -9.71 -1.27 -3.81
CA ASN A 122 -9.64 -1.75 -2.44
C ASN A 122 -8.54 -2.81 -2.32
N TRP A 123 -7.55 -2.52 -1.48
CA TRP A 123 -6.41 -3.40 -1.30
C TRP A 123 -6.79 -4.73 -0.64
N ASN A 124 -7.67 -4.71 0.37
CA ASN A 124 -8.08 -5.92 1.11
C ASN A 124 -8.71 -6.98 0.19
N GLY A 125 -9.55 -6.53 -0.73
CA GLY A 125 -10.25 -7.39 -1.69
C GLY A 125 -9.41 -7.76 -2.91
N MET A 126 -8.59 -6.85 -3.42
CA MET A 126 -7.96 -7.01 -4.75
C MET A 126 -6.46 -7.36 -4.71
N CYS A 127 -5.75 -7.00 -3.65
CA CYS A 127 -4.29 -7.00 -3.65
C CYS A 127 -3.68 -7.80 -2.49
N ALA A 128 -4.35 -7.86 -1.35
CA ALA A 128 -3.81 -8.42 -0.11
C ALA A 128 -3.34 -9.87 -0.25
N ASP A 129 -4.04 -10.73 -1.00
CA ASP A 129 -3.65 -12.15 -1.19
C ASP A 129 -2.26 -12.28 -1.81
N CYS A 130 -1.89 -11.36 -2.70
CA CYS A 130 -0.65 -11.40 -3.46
C CYS A 130 0.46 -10.55 -2.83
N HIS A 131 0.11 -9.59 -1.98
CA HIS A 131 1.03 -8.59 -1.43
C HIS A 131 1.16 -8.65 0.09
N SER A 132 0.67 -9.73 0.69
CA SER A 132 0.90 -10.06 2.09
C SER A 132 1.10 -11.56 2.24
N SER A 133 1.60 -11.98 3.41
CA SER A 133 1.80 -13.39 3.76
C SER A 133 0.93 -13.76 4.95
N GLY A 134 0.33 -14.96 4.91
CA GLY A 134 -0.53 -15.44 6.00
C GLY A 134 -1.87 -14.70 6.13
N LEU A 135 -2.38 -14.14 5.03
CA LEU A 135 -3.59 -13.31 5.06
C LEU A 135 -4.80 -14.06 5.63
N LYS A 136 -5.44 -13.43 6.62
CA LYS A 136 -6.80 -13.70 7.08
C LYS A 136 -7.63 -12.46 6.82
N ARG A 137 -8.39 -12.46 5.74
CA ARG A 137 -9.12 -11.27 5.26
C ARG A 137 -10.21 -10.77 6.23
N ASN A 138 -10.91 -11.70 6.90
CA ASN A 138 -12.01 -11.46 7.83
C ASN A 138 -13.01 -10.39 7.34
N PHE A 139 -13.66 -10.66 6.20
CA PHE A 139 -14.69 -9.76 5.67
C PHE A 139 -16.06 -10.07 6.29
N ASP A 140 -16.70 -9.06 6.87
CA ASP A 140 -18.07 -9.15 7.38
C ASP A 140 -19.06 -8.72 6.28
N THR A 141 -19.87 -9.66 5.80
CA THR A 141 -20.85 -9.42 4.74
C THR A 141 -22.06 -8.59 5.17
N LYS A 142 -22.31 -8.44 6.47
CA LYS A 142 -23.41 -7.62 7.01
C LYS A 142 -23.01 -6.14 7.10
N THR A 143 -21.80 -5.87 7.57
CA THR A 143 -21.29 -4.51 7.75
C THR A 143 -20.48 -4.03 6.56
N LEU A 144 -20.07 -4.93 5.67
CA LEU A 144 -19.20 -4.69 4.52
C LEU A 144 -17.84 -4.11 4.94
N THR A 145 -17.28 -4.62 6.03
CA THR A 145 -16.00 -4.20 6.60
C THR A 145 -14.98 -5.32 6.60
N PHE A 146 -13.70 -4.96 6.61
CA PHE A 146 -12.59 -5.90 6.72
C PHE A 146 -11.94 -5.81 8.10
N ASP A 147 -11.49 -6.94 8.64
CA ASP A 147 -10.54 -7.02 9.74
C ASP A 147 -9.32 -7.85 9.27
N SER A 148 -8.68 -7.37 8.20
CA SER A 148 -7.60 -8.11 7.56
C SER A 148 -6.38 -8.19 8.46
N GLN A 149 -5.97 -9.42 8.76
CA GLN A 149 -4.76 -9.75 9.50
C GLN A 149 -3.79 -10.46 8.56
N PHE A 150 -2.49 -10.27 8.75
CA PHE A 150 -1.43 -10.92 7.99
C PHE A 150 -0.22 -11.11 8.90
N ASP A 151 0.61 -12.10 8.60
CA ASP A 151 1.84 -12.36 9.34
C ASP A 151 2.93 -11.36 8.93
N GLU A 152 3.01 -11.06 7.63
CA GLU A 152 3.96 -10.10 7.06
C GLU A 152 3.30 -9.28 5.93
N ILE A 153 3.56 -7.97 5.92
CA ILE A 153 3.03 -7.03 4.91
C ILE A 153 3.91 -6.99 3.65
N ASN A 154 4.26 -8.16 3.12
CA ASN A 154 4.98 -8.34 1.86
C ASN A 154 4.88 -9.81 1.37
N VAL A 155 5.61 -10.13 0.28
CA VAL A 155 5.75 -11.51 -0.22
C VAL A 155 6.94 -12.16 0.49
N SER A 156 6.66 -12.88 1.56
CA SER A 156 7.67 -13.42 2.45
C SER A 156 8.12 -14.82 2.10
N CYS A 157 9.09 -15.35 2.85
CA CYS A 157 9.51 -16.74 2.76
C CYS A 157 8.30 -17.69 2.90
N ALA A 158 7.36 -17.35 3.79
CA ALA A 158 6.17 -18.15 4.06
C ALA A 158 5.20 -18.19 2.88
N SER A 159 5.19 -17.16 1.99
CA SER A 159 4.38 -17.21 0.77
C SER A 159 4.76 -18.37 -0.14
N CYS A 160 6.02 -18.82 -0.12
CA CYS A 160 6.51 -19.92 -0.95
C CYS A 160 6.73 -21.23 -0.17
N HIS A 161 7.10 -21.14 1.11
CA HIS A 161 7.49 -22.29 1.92
C HIS A 161 6.44 -22.68 2.97
N GLY A 162 5.32 -21.97 3.05
CA GLY A 162 4.28 -22.18 4.06
C GLY A 162 4.75 -21.83 5.48
N ASP A 163 3.95 -22.19 6.48
CA ASP A 163 4.31 -22.00 7.88
C ASP A 163 5.45 -22.94 8.29
N MET A 164 6.67 -22.40 8.30
CA MET A 164 7.87 -23.10 8.71
C MET A 164 8.03 -23.20 10.24
N ALA A 165 7.18 -22.57 11.06
CA ALA A 165 7.30 -22.66 12.53
C ALA A 165 7.16 -24.11 13.01
N SER A 166 6.31 -24.91 12.34
CA SER A 166 6.19 -26.34 12.54
C SER A 166 7.46 -27.13 12.16
N HIS A 167 8.14 -26.73 11.09
CA HIS A 167 9.38 -27.35 10.60
C HIS A 167 10.55 -27.18 11.59
N TYR A 168 10.69 -26.00 12.21
CA TYR A 168 11.75 -25.77 13.21
C TYR A 168 11.48 -26.50 14.53
N ALA A 169 10.21 -26.55 14.97
CA ALA A 169 9.83 -27.26 16.20
C ALA A 169 10.14 -28.76 16.14
N ALA A 170 9.94 -29.40 14.98
CA ALA A 170 10.25 -30.81 14.76
C ALA A 170 11.77 -31.11 14.82
N ASN A 171 12.62 -30.18 14.34
CA ASN A 171 14.07 -30.36 14.35
C ASN A 171 14.70 -30.19 15.75
N THR A 172 14.06 -29.43 16.65
CA THR A 172 14.52 -29.33 18.05
C THR A 172 14.20 -30.55 18.92
N GLN A 173 13.30 -31.45 18.48
CA GLN A 173 13.03 -32.71 19.19
C GLN A 173 13.98 -33.85 18.81
N SER A 174 14.50 -33.88 17.58
CA SER A 174 15.49 -34.89 17.17
C SER A 174 16.88 -34.67 17.79
N ALA A 175 17.24 -33.43 18.15
CA ALA A 175 18.53 -33.13 18.77
C ALA A 175 18.61 -33.44 20.28
N LYS A 176 17.51 -33.88 20.92
CA LYS A 176 17.45 -34.26 22.35
C LYS A 176 17.38 -35.78 22.59
N ARG A 177 17.57 -36.60 21.55
CA ARG A 177 17.50 -38.08 21.62
C ARG A 177 18.78 -38.80 21.13
N THR A 178 19.95 -38.20 21.34
CA THR A 178 21.25 -38.86 21.15
C THR A 178 22.09 -38.72 22.41
#